data_AF-A0A535NWH6-F1
#
_entry.id   AF-A0A535NWH6-F1
#
_cell.length_a   1.000
_cell.length_b   1.000
_cell.length_c   1.000
_cell.angle_alpha   90.00
_cell.angle_beta   90.00
_cell.angle_gamma   90.00
#
_symmetry.space_group_name_H-M   'P 1'
#
loop_
_entity.id
_entity.type
_entity.pdbx_description
1 polymer ?
#
loop_
_entity_poly.entity_id
_entity_poly.type
_entity_poly.pdbx_seq_one_letter_code
_entity_poly.pdbx_strand_id
1 'polypeptide(L)'
;MVPGKESQRGVPIPTNRYSCFRPRPGGPRWRCRRGNRRGSGAWLLYIRDLPGLPRPEYPRPHLRRRDWVNLNGEWRFSFDRPDFDRTIIVPFAYQSTLSGIEDKSLHDTVWYRRSFIPPQADRLILHFGAVDYKATVWVNEIEVVQHEGGHTPFAVDITSALRSGDNQLVVRADDPAADRTLPRGKQFWKAEPQGIFYTATTGIWQTVWLEPLNQHHLTSLRLSPQLGEGVLDFDVRTSNPGTVQVEAFLDGEPVGSTQLGSGAGRLALSKVVAWHPDAPRLYDLIVVALDDEGQEVDRVEGYFGLRTVGTQDGRFLLNGEPFIQRLILDQGYFPGGWYTAASDADLRRDIELAKSLGFNGARKHQKVEDPRWLYWADRLGFLVWAEMPNFHAHSHKAEERLLHELTQAINRDRDHPCIVAWVPMNETFGFELPLQAQVLTDFLVRLYRLAHDLDGSRPVVSNDGWEHALTDLCTLHDYDSAGDLRRRYSNLQSALEPSDRPRPPYLPGFAYRGEPLLVSEFGGTALARDSGGYALARDPAQLTRGYGDLVDALMAKGPVEGFCYTQLTDVEQERNGLFTFDREPKVDPAILRSITQRAKRR
;
A
#
# COMPACT_ATOMS: atom_id res chain seq x y z
N MET A 1 58.10 24.62 -31.88
CA MET A 1 58.36 24.17 -33.27
C MET A 1 57.03 24.03 -33.99
N VAL A 2 57.00 24.40 -35.27
CA VAL A 2 55.91 24.31 -36.28
C VAL A 2 56.50 23.43 -37.41
N PRO A 3 55.80 22.52 -38.13
CA PRO A 3 54.57 22.72 -38.96
C PRO A 3 53.55 21.55 -38.89
N GLY A 4 52.43 21.46 -39.65
CA GLY A 4 51.76 22.30 -40.67
C GLY A 4 50.30 21.80 -40.88
N LYS A 5 49.32 22.63 -41.28
CA LYS A 5 48.82 22.89 -42.67
C LYS A 5 48.49 21.63 -43.50
N GLU A 6 47.38 21.52 -44.25
CA GLU A 6 46.24 22.42 -44.58
C GLU A 6 45.00 21.52 -44.93
N SER A 7 43.79 21.93 -45.34
CA SER A 7 43.32 23.10 -46.10
C SER A 7 41.87 23.54 -45.71
N GLN A 8 40.94 23.74 -46.67
CA GLN A 8 39.55 24.24 -46.49
C GLN A 8 38.59 23.75 -47.58
N ARG A 9 37.27 23.74 -47.29
CA ARG A 9 36.14 24.17 -48.18
C ARG A 9 34.86 24.36 -47.33
N GLY A 10 34.19 25.51 -47.43
CA GLY A 10 32.83 25.76 -46.86
C GLY A 10 31.72 25.29 -47.82
N VAL A 11 30.44 25.68 -47.78
CA VAL A 11 29.61 26.76 -47.15
C VAL A 11 28.12 26.29 -47.29
N PRO A 12 27.07 26.65 -46.49
CA PRO A 12 26.89 27.71 -45.48
C PRO A 12 26.31 27.23 -44.10
N ILE A 13 25.81 28.17 -43.29
CA ILE A 13 24.94 27.97 -42.11
C ILE A 13 23.66 28.84 -42.29
N PRO A 14 22.42 28.34 -42.09
CA PRO A 14 21.22 29.18 -42.02
C PRO A 14 21.00 29.71 -40.60
N THR A 15 20.87 31.03 -40.45
CA THR A 15 20.53 31.71 -39.20
C THR A 15 19.02 31.92 -39.07
N ASN A 16 18.33 31.15 -38.22
CA ASN A 16 16.94 31.43 -37.89
C ASN A 16 16.83 32.51 -36.79
N ARG A 17 16.62 33.75 -37.23
CA ARG A 17 16.04 34.81 -36.39
C ARG A 17 14.54 34.55 -36.25
N TYR A 18 14.03 34.53 -35.02
CA TYR A 18 12.59 34.62 -34.77
C TYR A 18 12.18 36.08 -34.58
N SER A 19 11.21 36.55 -35.36
CA SER A 19 10.55 37.84 -35.19
C SER A 19 9.13 37.64 -34.67
N CYS A 20 8.70 38.49 -33.73
CA CYS A 20 7.40 38.38 -33.08
C CYS A 20 6.28 38.94 -33.97
N PHE A 21 5.19 38.17 -34.15
CA PHE A 21 3.89 38.71 -34.55
C PHE A 21 2.73 37.93 -33.90
N ARG A 22 1.75 38.65 -33.33
CA ARG A 22 0.48 38.12 -32.81
C ARG A 22 -0.61 38.15 -33.90
N PRO A 23 -1.51 37.17 -33.92
CA PRO A 23 -2.91 37.39 -34.34
C PRO A 23 -3.94 37.04 -33.23
N ARG A 24 -5.21 37.36 -33.52
CA ARG A 24 -6.38 37.38 -32.60
C ARG A 24 -7.25 36.09 -32.66
N PRO A 25 -8.23 35.90 -31.75
CA PRO A 25 -8.90 34.61 -31.53
C PRO A 25 -10.19 34.36 -32.34
N GLY A 26 -10.55 33.08 -32.51
CA GLY A 26 -11.82 32.59 -33.04
C GLY A 26 -11.73 31.11 -33.46
N GLY A 27 -12.65 30.24 -33.01
CA GLY A 27 -12.68 28.80 -33.37
C GLY A 27 -13.47 28.50 -34.67
N PRO A 28 -13.91 27.25 -34.95
CA PRO A 28 -13.81 26.04 -34.12
C PRO A 28 -13.44 24.72 -34.85
N ARG A 29 -13.48 23.61 -34.08
CA ARG A 29 -13.63 22.17 -34.45
C ARG A 29 -12.39 21.33 -34.86
N TRP A 30 -12.32 20.21 -34.12
CA TRP A 30 -11.42 19.06 -34.22
C TRP A 30 -11.39 18.34 -35.57
N ARG A 31 -10.20 17.82 -35.94
CA ARG A 31 -10.03 16.57 -36.72
C ARG A 31 -8.74 15.86 -36.32
N CYS A 32 -8.87 14.75 -35.59
CA CYS A 32 -7.75 13.81 -35.42
C CYS A 32 -7.55 12.98 -36.70
N ARG A 33 -6.30 12.80 -37.13
CA ARG A 33 -5.90 11.74 -38.07
C ARG A 33 -4.71 10.98 -37.48
N ARG A 34 -4.86 9.66 -37.30
CA ARG A 34 -3.74 8.77 -36.96
C ARG A 34 -2.81 8.65 -38.17
N GLY A 35 -1.51 8.79 -37.94
CA GLY A 35 -0.43 8.40 -38.85
C GLY A 35 0.51 7.44 -38.12
N ASN A 36 0.92 6.35 -38.77
CA ASN A 36 1.58 5.20 -38.14
C ASN A 36 2.94 4.97 -38.79
N ARG A 37 4.04 4.90 -38.02
CA ARG A 37 5.15 3.93 -38.22
C ARG A 37 6.26 4.02 -37.15
N ARG A 38 6.96 2.89 -37.01
CA ARG A 38 8.03 2.58 -36.04
C ARG A 38 9.40 3.10 -36.49
N GLY A 39 10.29 3.35 -35.53
CA GLY A 39 11.74 3.50 -35.71
C GLY A 39 12.45 3.54 -34.36
N SER A 40 13.38 2.62 -34.11
CA SER A 40 14.01 2.38 -32.80
C SER A 40 15.30 3.18 -32.60
N GLY A 41 15.51 3.71 -31.39
CA GLY A 41 16.79 4.27 -30.94
C GLY A 41 16.68 4.70 -29.48
N ALA A 42 17.30 3.96 -28.57
CA ALA A 42 17.28 4.27 -27.13
C ALA A 42 18.33 5.32 -26.79
N TRP A 43 17.95 6.33 -25.99
CA TRP A 43 18.71 6.91 -24.87
C TRP A 43 17.74 7.74 -24.00
N LEU A 44 17.99 7.79 -22.69
CA LEU A 44 17.10 8.31 -21.66
C LEU A 44 16.64 9.76 -21.93
N LEU A 45 15.31 9.98 -21.95
CA LEU A 45 14.64 11.27 -21.71
C LEU A 45 13.18 11.02 -21.29
N TYR A 46 12.94 10.92 -19.97
CA TYR A 46 11.60 10.93 -19.37
C TYR A 46 11.56 11.89 -18.18
N ILE A 47 11.78 13.17 -18.46
CA ILE A 47 11.41 14.28 -17.58
C ILE A 47 10.69 15.31 -18.43
N ARG A 48 9.51 15.76 -17.96
CA ARG A 48 8.47 16.55 -18.66
C ARG A 48 7.60 15.79 -19.65
N ASP A 49 6.53 15.21 -19.11
CA ASP A 49 5.16 15.61 -19.49
C ASP A 49 4.17 15.08 -18.42
N LEU A 50 3.61 15.97 -17.58
CA LEU A 50 2.41 15.68 -16.77
C LEU A 50 1.24 16.52 -17.30
N PRO A 51 0.54 16.06 -18.37
CA PRO A 51 -0.73 16.63 -18.79
C PRO A 51 -1.85 16.13 -17.87
N GLY A 52 -1.87 16.62 -16.62
CA GLY A 52 -2.87 16.26 -15.61
C GLY A 52 -2.37 16.44 -14.18
N LEU A 53 -3.28 16.37 -13.20
CA LEU A 53 -2.93 16.29 -11.79
C LEU A 53 -2.35 14.89 -11.48
N PRO A 54 -1.29 14.76 -10.68
CA PRO A 54 -0.78 13.46 -10.25
C PRO A 54 -1.75 12.79 -9.28
N ARG A 55 -1.87 11.46 -9.36
CA ARG A 55 -2.88 10.65 -8.66
C ARG A 55 -4.30 11.22 -8.83
N PRO A 56 -4.82 11.31 -10.07
CA PRO A 56 -6.12 11.94 -10.38
C PRO A 56 -7.34 11.09 -9.96
N GLU A 57 -7.14 9.83 -9.60
CA GLU A 57 -8.18 8.93 -9.12
C GLU A 57 -8.68 9.26 -7.71
N TYR A 58 -9.93 8.92 -7.42
CA TYR A 58 -10.54 9.20 -6.12
C TYR A 58 -9.96 8.28 -5.03
N PRO A 59 -9.44 8.79 -3.89
CA PRO A 59 -8.61 7.99 -2.99
C PRO A 59 -9.30 6.88 -2.18
N ARG A 60 -10.61 6.96 -1.90
CA ARG A 60 -11.32 5.96 -1.06
C ARG A 60 -12.16 5.01 -1.94
N PRO A 61 -11.77 3.74 -2.13
CA PRO A 61 -12.46 2.85 -3.06
C PRO A 61 -13.86 2.42 -2.62
N HIS A 62 -14.12 2.35 -1.31
CA HIS A 62 -15.39 1.90 -0.72
C HIS A 62 -16.38 3.02 -0.36
N LEU A 63 -15.96 4.29 -0.48
CA LEU A 63 -16.77 5.46 -0.11
C LEU A 63 -16.53 6.58 -1.14
N ARG A 64 -16.76 6.25 -2.42
CA ARG A 64 -16.46 7.10 -3.57
C ARG A 64 -17.57 8.10 -3.83
N ARG A 65 -17.25 9.39 -3.75
CA ARG A 65 -18.11 10.47 -4.25
C ARG A 65 -17.79 10.82 -5.70
N ARG A 66 -18.82 11.32 -6.40
CA ARG A 66 -18.69 11.89 -7.74
C ARG A 66 -18.01 13.26 -7.70
N ASP A 67 -18.47 14.12 -6.80
CA ASP A 67 -18.04 15.51 -6.70
C ASP A 67 -17.00 15.66 -5.58
N TRP A 68 -15.81 16.10 -5.98
CA TRP A 68 -14.64 16.29 -5.13
C TRP A 68 -13.62 17.18 -5.86
N VAL A 69 -12.66 17.75 -5.13
CA VAL A 69 -11.57 18.55 -5.72
C VAL A 69 -10.23 17.96 -5.30
N ASN A 70 -9.45 17.50 -6.28
CA ASN A 70 -8.10 17.01 -6.05
C ASN A 70 -7.14 18.20 -5.82
N LEU A 71 -6.43 18.21 -4.67
CA LEU A 71 -5.46 19.24 -4.30
C LEU A 71 -4.00 18.85 -4.58
N ASN A 72 -3.73 17.74 -5.28
CA ASN A 72 -2.39 17.37 -5.72
C ASN A 72 -1.82 18.34 -6.78
N GLY A 73 -0.57 18.11 -7.19
CA GLY A 73 0.18 18.96 -8.12
C GLY A 73 1.05 19.97 -7.37
N GLU A 74 1.20 21.17 -7.94
CA GLU A 74 2.14 22.17 -7.43
C GLU A 74 1.70 22.79 -6.08
N TRP A 75 2.61 22.84 -5.11
CA TRP A 75 2.49 23.55 -3.84
C TRP A 75 3.76 24.36 -3.58
N ARG A 76 3.65 25.45 -2.82
CA ARG A 76 4.82 26.12 -2.24
C ARG A 76 5.35 25.29 -1.08
N PHE A 77 6.67 25.27 -0.91
CA PHE A 77 7.34 24.38 0.04
C PHE A 77 8.54 25.08 0.69
N SER A 78 8.89 24.68 1.92
CA SER A 78 10.15 25.03 2.56
C SER A 78 10.52 24.04 3.67
N PHE A 79 11.81 23.93 3.95
CA PHE A 79 12.36 23.13 5.04
C PHE A 79 12.44 23.95 6.34
N ASP A 80 12.17 23.31 7.48
CA ASP A 80 12.29 23.79 8.86
C ASP A 80 11.43 25.01 9.25
N ARG A 81 11.38 26.05 8.41
CA ARG A 81 10.65 27.32 8.59
C ARG A 81 9.64 27.53 7.45
N PRO A 82 8.56 28.30 7.67
CA PRO A 82 7.54 28.59 6.65
C PRO A 82 7.96 29.73 5.70
N ASP A 83 9.17 29.68 5.15
CA ASP A 83 9.69 30.69 4.23
C ASP A 83 9.11 30.54 2.80
N PHE A 84 8.67 29.32 2.45
CA PHE A 84 8.04 28.96 1.18
C PHE A 84 8.88 29.34 -0.07
N ASP A 85 10.19 29.16 0.04
CA ASP A 85 11.22 29.47 -0.95
C ASP A 85 11.25 28.51 -2.15
N ARG A 86 10.67 27.32 -1.98
CA ARG A 86 10.66 26.23 -2.97
C ARG A 86 9.25 25.92 -3.46
N THR A 87 9.20 24.95 -4.37
CA THR A 87 7.99 24.39 -4.96
C THR A 87 8.12 22.87 -4.96
N ILE A 88 7.04 22.16 -4.63
CA ILE A 88 6.98 20.70 -4.59
C ILE A 88 5.73 20.19 -5.34
N ILE A 89 5.81 18.99 -5.91
CA ILE A 89 4.66 18.28 -6.49
C ILE A 89 4.09 17.30 -5.46
N VAL A 90 3.00 17.68 -4.81
CA VAL A 90 2.20 16.79 -3.94
C VAL A 90 1.48 15.74 -4.83
N PRO A 91 1.41 14.46 -4.45
CA PRO A 91 1.74 13.89 -3.14
C PRO A 91 3.08 13.13 -3.12
N PHE A 92 4.11 13.64 -3.79
CA PHE A 92 5.44 13.02 -3.76
C PHE A 92 6.31 13.70 -2.71
N ALA A 93 6.84 12.92 -1.76
CA ALA A 93 7.74 13.42 -0.71
C ALA A 93 9.06 13.97 -1.30
N TYR A 94 9.68 14.95 -0.63
CA TYR A 94 10.78 15.74 -1.21
C TYR A 94 12.04 14.94 -1.56
N GLN A 95 12.24 13.77 -0.93
CA GLN A 95 13.32 12.83 -1.22
C GLN A 95 13.19 12.15 -2.60
N SER A 96 12.01 12.25 -3.23
CA SER A 96 11.68 11.60 -4.50
C SER A 96 11.96 12.52 -5.70
N THR A 97 12.28 11.94 -6.86
CA THR A 97 12.49 12.71 -8.11
C THR A 97 11.18 13.31 -8.62
N LEU A 98 10.05 12.60 -8.41
CA LEU A 98 8.73 13.04 -8.85
C LEU A 98 8.19 14.25 -8.08
N SER A 99 8.73 14.54 -6.89
CA SER A 99 8.44 15.78 -6.14
C SER A 99 8.98 17.04 -6.82
N GLY A 100 9.98 16.90 -7.70
CA GLY A 100 10.73 18.02 -8.29
C GLY A 100 11.82 18.62 -7.40
N ILE A 101 12.05 18.07 -6.19
CA ILE A 101 13.09 18.53 -5.26
C ILE A 101 14.32 17.61 -5.26
N GLU A 102 14.12 16.28 -5.12
CA GLU A 102 15.20 15.27 -5.10
C GLU A 102 16.30 15.55 -4.04
N ASP A 103 15.90 15.87 -2.80
CA ASP A 103 16.83 16.15 -1.70
C ASP A 103 16.77 15.03 -0.66
N LYS A 104 17.89 14.32 -0.44
CA LYS A 104 17.99 13.21 0.53
C LYS A 104 18.48 13.65 1.92
N SER A 105 18.70 14.94 2.15
CA SER A 105 19.01 15.43 3.49
C SER A 105 17.82 15.25 4.45
N LEU A 106 18.11 15.10 5.75
CA LEU A 106 17.07 14.92 6.76
C LEU A 106 16.60 16.27 7.30
N HIS A 107 15.30 16.52 7.23
CA HIS A 107 14.63 17.67 7.82
C HIS A 107 13.51 17.19 8.75
N ASP A 108 13.63 17.50 10.04
CA ASP A 108 12.66 17.10 11.07
C ASP A 108 11.29 17.78 10.89
N THR A 109 11.25 18.92 10.19
CA THR A 109 10.02 19.68 9.90
C THR A 109 10.00 20.16 8.44
N VAL A 110 8.86 20.01 7.77
CA VAL A 110 8.60 20.54 6.42
C VAL A 110 7.29 21.34 6.37
N TRP A 111 7.25 22.37 5.52
CA TRP A 111 6.12 23.26 5.37
C TRP A 111 5.60 23.28 3.94
N TYR A 112 4.28 23.26 3.78
CA TYR A 112 3.57 23.33 2.50
C TYR A 112 2.56 24.48 2.52
N ARG A 113 2.35 25.17 1.39
CA ARG A 113 1.29 26.17 1.20
C ARG A 113 0.66 26.11 -0.18
N ARG A 114 -0.67 26.22 -0.26
CA ARG A 114 -1.44 26.24 -1.52
C ARG A 114 -2.67 27.15 -1.45
N SER A 115 -2.84 27.96 -2.51
CA SER A 115 -4.10 28.64 -2.83
C SER A 115 -5.13 27.64 -3.35
N PHE A 116 -6.39 27.80 -2.98
CA PHE A 116 -7.52 27.13 -3.61
C PHE A 116 -8.77 28.01 -3.60
N ILE A 117 -9.65 27.79 -4.58
CA ILE A 117 -11.01 28.35 -4.57
C ILE A 117 -11.93 27.24 -4.05
N PRO A 118 -12.68 27.45 -2.96
CA PRO A 118 -13.59 26.44 -2.43
C PRO A 118 -14.75 26.21 -3.42
N PRO A 119 -15.15 24.95 -3.68
CA PRO A 119 -16.41 24.68 -4.36
C PRO A 119 -17.59 25.14 -3.49
N GLN A 120 -18.72 25.42 -4.12
CA GLN A 120 -19.96 25.68 -3.38
C GLN A 120 -20.44 24.40 -2.68
N ALA A 121 -20.66 24.47 -1.37
CA ALA A 121 -21.14 23.38 -0.53
C ALA A 121 -21.76 23.95 0.76
N ASP A 122 -22.61 23.17 1.44
CA ASP A 122 -23.02 23.49 2.82
C ASP A 122 -21.89 23.19 3.81
N ARG A 123 -21.12 22.14 3.54
CA ARG A 123 -19.95 21.71 4.30
C ARG A 123 -18.82 21.36 3.35
N LEU A 124 -17.60 21.78 3.66
CA LEU A 124 -16.41 21.44 2.90
C LEU A 124 -15.44 20.65 3.79
N ILE A 125 -15.25 19.38 3.48
CA ILE A 125 -14.33 18.51 4.23
C ILE A 125 -12.99 18.46 3.51
N LEU A 126 -11.91 18.79 4.20
CA LEU A 126 -10.53 18.62 3.75
C LEU A 126 -10.01 17.27 4.21
N HIS A 127 -9.40 16.53 3.30
CA HIS A 127 -8.87 15.18 3.51
C HIS A 127 -7.39 15.08 3.15
N PHE A 128 -6.66 14.29 3.94
CA PHE A 128 -5.29 13.85 3.67
C PHE A 128 -5.26 12.32 3.70
N GLY A 129 -4.67 11.69 2.69
CA GLY A 129 -4.52 10.22 2.65
C GLY A 129 -3.51 9.71 3.67
N ALA A 130 -2.37 10.39 3.79
CA ALA A 130 -1.31 10.14 4.75
C ALA A 130 -0.30 11.31 4.73
N VAL A 131 0.28 11.66 5.88
CA VAL A 131 1.32 12.69 6.04
C VAL A 131 2.31 12.20 7.09
N ASP A 132 3.55 11.90 6.70
CA ASP A 132 4.54 11.36 7.63
C ASP A 132 5.25 12.50 8.40
N TYR A 133 5.24 12.57 9.74
CA TYR A 133 4.54 11.73 10.71
C TYR A 133 3.44 12.46 11.49
N LYS A 134 3.72 13.68 11.97
CA LYS A 134 2.73 14.52 12.66
C LYS A 134 2.38 15.73 11.80
N ALA A 135 1.10 15.89 11.48
CA ALA A 135 0.61 17.03 10.72
C ALA A 135 -0.04 18.09 11.63
N THR A 136 0.17 19.37 11.31
CA THR A 136 -0.70 20.47 11.73
C THR A 136 -1.15 21.23 10.49
N VAL A 137 -2.44 21.55 10.42
CA VAL A 137 -3.07 22.16 9.23
C VAL A 137 -3.76 23.47 9.61
N TRP A 138 -3.54 24.50 8.79
CA TRP A 138 -4.21 25.79 8.91
C TRP A 138 -4.93 26.14 7.61
N VAL A 139 -6.15 26.67 7.74
CA VAL A 139 -6.90 27.30 6.65
C VAL A 139 -7.06 28.77 7.00
N ASN A 140 -6.58 29.67 6.15
CA ASN A 140 -6.67 31.12 6.35
C ASN A 140 -6.21 31.58 7.75
N GLU A 141 -5.03 31.10 8.18
CA GLU A 141 -4.38 31.41 9.47
C GLU A 141 -5.06 30.78 10.71
N ILE A 142 -6.18 30.08 10.54
CA ILE A 142 -6.88 29.34 11.61
C ILE A 142 -6.39 27.89 11.61
N GLU A 143 -5.92 27.39 12.76
CA GLU A 143 -5.57 25.98 12.93
C GLU A 143 -6.85 25.14 12.93
N VAL A 144 -6.95 24.17 12.01
CA VAL A 144 -8.16 23.35 11.83
C VAL A 144 -7.99 21.94 12.37
N VAL A 145 -6.79 21.34 12.28
CA VAL A 145 -6.54 19.98 12.81
C VAL A 145 -5.06 19.74 13.13
N GLN A 146 -4.81 18.89 14.13
CA GLN A 146 -3.55 18.17 14.32
C GLN A 146 -3.79 16.66 14.16
N HIS A 147 -2.88 15.96 13.51
CA HIS A 147 -2.89 14.49 13.37
C HIS A 147 -1.50 13.93 13.70
N GLU A 148 -1.43 12.76 14.34
CA GLU A 148 -0.19 12.04 14.63
C GLU A 148 -0.38 10.59 14.14
N GLY A 149 0.38 10.19 13.11
CA GLY A 149 0.24 8.93 12.40
C GLY A 149 0.70 9.06 10.95
N GLY A 150 1.72 8.30 10.55
CA GLY A 150 2.37 8.47 9.25
C GLY A 150 1.66 7.78 8.08
N HIS A 151 0.83 6.78 8.36
CA HIS A 151 0.30 5.87 7.31
C HIS A 151 -1.23 5.86 7.18
N THR A 152 -1.92 6.66 7.98
CA THR A 152 -3.39 6.62 8.12
C THR A 152 -4.03 7.97 7.73
N PRO A 153 -5.23 7.96 7.12
CA PRO A 153 -5.88 9.18 6.66
C PRO A 153 -6.52 9.96 7.81
N PHE A 154 -6.65 11.26 7.60
CA PHE A 154 -7.43 12.14 8.47
C PHE A 154 -8.23 13.16 7.66
N ALA A 155 -9.26 13.72 8.29
CA ALA A 155 -10.20 14.64 7.67
C ALA A 155 -10.68 15.71 8.66
N VAL A 156 -11.06 16.88 8.15
CA VAL A 156 -11.58 17.99 8.96
C VAL A 156 -12.57 18.83 8.17
N ASP A 157 -13.65 19.25 8.82
CA ASP A 157 -14.60 20.24 8.29
C ASP A 157 -13.96 21.64 8.36
N ILE A 158 -13.68 22.26 7.21
CA ILE A 158 -13.01 23.56 7.14
C ILE A 158 -13.98 24.72 6.89
N THR A 159 -15.29 24.46 6.84
CA THR A 159 -16.33 25.40 6.38
C THR A 159 -16.28 26.74 7.12
N SER A 160 -16.10 26.72 8.44
CA SER A 160 -16.04 27.92 9.28
C SER A 160 -14.74 28.74 9.13
N ALA A 161 -13.68 28.15 8.54
CA ALA A 161 -12.41 28.83 8.29
C ALA A 161 -12.33 29.46 6.89
N LEU A 162 -13.32 29.23 6.01
CA LEU A 162 -13.31 29.72 4.64
C LEU A 162 -13.55 31.23 4.54
N ARG A 163 -12.88 31.85 3.57
CA ARG A 163 -13.10 33.23 3.10
C ARG A 163 -13.74 33.19 1.70
N SER A 164 -14.41 34.26 1.30
CA SER A 164 -14.92 34.38 -0.07
C SER A 164 -13.77 34.57 -1.07
N GLY A 165 -13.72 33.74 -2.12
CA GLY A 165 -12.67 33.81 -3.15
C GLY A 165 -11.47 32.89 -2.86
N ASP A 166 -10.25 33.42 -2.95
CA ASP A 166 -9.04 32.62 -2.70
C ASP A 166 -8.88 32.28 -1.22
N ASN A 167 -8.52 31.04 -0.95
CA ASN A 167 -8.30 30.50 0.38
C ASN A 167 -6.88 29.92 0.46
N GLN A 168 -6.20 30.13 1.60
CA GLN A 168 -4.86 29.62 1.83
C GLN A 168 -4.91 28.38 2.72
N LEU A 169 -4.38 27.27 2.21
CA LEU A 169 -4.09 26.06 2.97
C LEU A 169 -2.59 26.04 3.32
N VAL A 170 -2.25 25.88 4.58
CA VAL A 170 -0.87 25.67 5.07
C VAL A 170 -0.82 24.36 5.85
N VAL A 171 0.23 23.58 5.64
CA VAL A 171 0.48 22.31 6.36
C VAL A 171 1.91 22.32 6.87
N ARG A 172 2.10 21.97 8.14
CA ARG A 172 3.39 21.57 8.70
C ARG A 172 3.36 20.06 8.90
N ALA A 173 4.40 19.36 8.48
CA ALA A 173 4.64 17.98 8.88
C ALA A 173 5.94 17.91 9.71
N ASP A 174 5.87 17.27 10.86
CA ASP A 174 7.00 16.99 11.73
C ASP A 174 7.28 15.46 11.72
N ASP A 175 8.47 15.07 11.29
CA ASP A 175 9.01 13.69 11.27
C ASP A 175 10.47 13.75 11.75
N PRO A 176 10.70 13.85 13.08
CA PRO A 176 12.05 13.88 13.62
C PRO A 176 12.72 12.53 13.34
N ALA A 177 13.68 12.50 12.43
CA ALA A 177 14.30 11.26 11.96
C ALA A 177 14.96 10.48 13.12
N ALA A 178 15.50 11.19 14.10
CA ALA A 178 16.10 10.61 15.30
C ALA A 178 15.09 9.96 16.27
N ASP A 179 13.78 10.25 16.17
CA ASP A 179 12.75 9.56 16.95
C ASP A 179 12.50 8.16 16.38
N ARG A 180 13.25 7.20 16.90
CA ARG A 180 13.10 5.76 16.62
C ARG A 180 11.81 5.16 17.22
N THR A 181 11.05 5.89 18.04
CA THR A 181 9.77 5.42 18.59
C THR A 181 8.59 5.63 17.63
N LEU A 182 8.83 6.24 16.46
CA LEU A 182 7.87 6.36 15.36
C LEU A 182 7.70 5.03 14.61
N PRO A 183 6.46 4.55 14.36
CA PRO A 183 6.16 3.47 13.43
C PRO A 183 6.57 3.84 11.99
N ARG A 184 7.81 3.48 11.60
CA ARG A 184 8.40 3.87 10.30
C ARG A 184 8.79 2.70 9.40
N GLY A 185 8.68 1.45 9.88
CA GLY A 185 8.92 0.26 9.06
C GLY A 185 10.34 0.21 8.52
N LYS A 186 10.50 0.18 7.20
CA LYS A 186 11.81 0.09 6.53
C LYS A 186 12.47 1.44 6.25
N GLN A 187 11.84 2.56 6.61
CA GLN A 187 12.43 3.89 6.45
C GLN A 187 13.61 4.12 7.40
N PHE A 188 14.77 4.55 6.88
CA PHE A 188 15.97 4.74 7.69
C PHE A 188 16.01 6.08 8.43
N TRP A 189 16.53 6.06 9.65
CA TRP A 189 16.65 7.21 10.55
C TRP A 189 17.99 7.97 10.43
N LYS A 190 18.71 7.80 9.31
CA LYS A 190 19.97 8.50 8.98
C LYS A 190 19.98 8.86 7.50
N ALA A 191 20.81 9.84 7.13
CA ALA A 191 20.87 10.41 5.78
C ALA A 191 21.28 9.42 4.67
N GLU A 192 22.05 8.38 4.99
CA GLU A 192 22.45 7.34 4.03
C GLU A 192 21.79 6.00 4.38
N PRO A 193 20.91 5.44 3.53
CA PRO A 193 20.32 4.10 3.71
C PRO A 193 21.36 2.99 3.89
N GLN A 194 21.11 2.05 4.80
CA GLN A 194 22.05 0.98 5.16
C GLN A 194 21.34 -0.33 5.52
N GLY A 195 21.98 -1.46 5.21
CA GLY A 195 21.47 -2.80 5.54
C GLY A 195 20.13 -3.07 4.85
N ILE A 196 19.09 -3.32 5.65
CA ILE A 196 17.72 -3.60 5.21
C ILE A 196 16.80 -2.35 5.26
N PHE A 197 17.36 -1.15 5.43
CA PHE A 197 16.60 0.09 5.57
C PHE A 197 16.85 1.04 4.40
N TYR A 198 15.78 1.68 3.91
CA TYR A 198 15.77 2.48 2.69
C TYR A 198 15.56 3.98 2.97
N THR A 199 15.66 4.79 1.92
CA THR A 199 15.37 6.23 1.94
C THR A 199 14.01 6.51 2.59
N ALA A 200 14.01 7.47 3.53
CA ALA A 200 12.82 7.93 4.22
C ALA A 200 11.93 8.80 3.31
N THR A 201 10.66 8.90 3.70
CA THR A 201 9.57 9.64 3.08
C THR A 201 9.03 10.57 4.14
N THR A 202 9.09 11.89 3.93
CA THR A 202 8.66 12.87 4.93
C THR A 202 7.63 13.83 4.34
N GLY A 203 6.59 14.12 5.12
CA GLY A 203 5.47 14.97 4.73
C GLY A 203 4.41 14.24 3.91
N ILE A 204 3.78 14.95 2.98
CA ILE A 204 2.57 14.48 2.28
C ILE A 204 2.95 13.45 1.22
N TRP A 205 2.62 12.17 1.45
CA TRP A 205 2.95 11.06 0.54
C TRP A 205 1.73 10.36 -0.10
N GLN A 206 0.51 10.76 0.27
CA GLN A 206 -0.74 10.37 -0.42
C GLN A 206 -1.61 11.60 -0.74
N THR A 207 -2.61 11.40 -1.61
CA THR A 207 -3.46 12.47 -2.14
C THR A 207 -4.08 13.37 -1.07
N VAL A 208 -4.16 14.67 -1.36
CA VAL A 208 -4.93 15.66 -0.60
C VAL A 208 -6.15 16.08 -1.42
N TRP A 209 -7.33 16.17 -0.81
CA TRP A 209 -8.55 16.52 -1.55
C TRP A 209 -9.62 17.20 -0.68
N LEU A 210 -10.59 17.81 -1.36
CA LEU A 210 -11.80 18.39 -0.76
C LEU A 210 -13.04 17.61 -1.17
N GLU A 211 -13.99 17.45 -0.25
CA GLU A 211 -15.34 16.94 -0.51
C GLU A 211 -16.37 18.03 -0.21
N PRO A 212 -17.06 18.58 -1.24
CA PRO A 212 -18.24 19.41 -1.05
C PRO A 212 -19.42 18.52 -0.67
N LEU A 213 -19.99 18.75 0.51
CA LEU A 213 -21.11 17.98 1.07
C LEU A 213 -22.30 18.90 1.38
N ASN A 214 -23.51 18.35 1.28
CA ASN A 214 -24.73 18.97 1.77
C ASN A 214 -24.85 18.83 3.30
N GLN A 215 -25.77 19.56 3.94
CA GLN A 215 -25.96 19.45 5.41
C GLN A 215 -26.27 18.00 5.83
N HIS A 216 -27.18 17.32 5.12
CA HIS A 216 -27.41 15.89 5.22
C HIS A 216 -26.47 15.14 4.24
N HIS A 217 -25.59 14.29 4.74
CA HIS A 217 -24.66 13.47 3.94
C HIS A 217 -24.25 12.20 4.69
N LEU A 218 -23.66 11.24 3.98
CA LEU A 218 -23.13 9.99 4.49
C LEU A 218 -21.76 10.20 5.16
N THR A 219 -21.62 9.86 6.44
CA THR A 219 -20.40 10.04 7.23
C THR A 219 -19.55 8.78 7.29
N SER A 220 -20.17 7.60 7.26
CA SER A 220 -19.44 6.32 7.16
C SER A 220 -20.29 5.22 6.52
N LEU A 221 -19.60 4.27 5.89
CA LEU A 221 -20.15 3.00 5.42
C LEU A 221 -19.18 1.90 5.87
N ARG A 222 -19.69 0.84 6.50
CA ARG A 222 -18.93 -0.35 6.88
C ARG A 222 -19.64 -1.59 6.35
N LEU A 223 -18.88 -2.52 5.77
CA LEU A 223 -19.39 -3.68 5.05
C LEU A 223 -18.94 -4.99 5.73
N SER A 224 -19.88 -5.92 5.89
CA SER A 224 -19.69 -7.24 6.48
C SER A 224 -20.34 -8.31 5.59
N PRO A 225 -19.71 -8.72 4.47
CA PRO A 225 -20.32 -9.66 3.52
C PRO A 225 -20.34 -11.09 4.05
N GLN A 226 -21.51 -11.73 4.08
CA GLN A 226 -21.72 -13.08 4.62
C GLN A 226 -21.96 -14.10 3.50
N LEU A 227 -20.88 -14.78 3.06
CA LEU A 227 -20.95 -15.76 1.97
C LEU A 227 -21.94 -16.91 2.24
N GLY A 228 -21.97 -17.44 3.47
CA GLY A 228 -22.79 -18.60 3.83
C GLY A 228 -24.29 -18.31 3.91
N GLU A 229 -24.66 -17.07 4.24
CA GLU A 229 -26.07 -16.62 4.31
C GLU A 229 -26.56 -15.98 3.00
N GLY A 230 -25.64 -15.59 2.10
CA GLY A 230 -25.99 -14.86 0.88
C GLY A 230 -26.46 -13.42 1.14
N VAL A 231 -25.93 -12.78 2.18
CA VAL A 231 -26.31 -11.41 2.57
C VAL A 231 -25.10 -10.49 2.70
N LEU A 232 -25.34 -9.19 2.58
CA LEU A 232 -24.45 -8.13 3.04
C LEU A 232 -25.03 -7.56 4.34
N ASP A 233 -24.33 -7.75 5.46
CA ASP A 233 -24.54 -6.92 6.64
C ASP A 233 -23.74 -5.62 6.47
N PHE A 234 -24.28 -4.49 6.93
CA PHE A 234 -23.62 -3.19 6.82
C PHE A 234 -24.01 -2.25 7.95
N ASP A 235 -23.17 -1.24 8.20
CA ASP A 235 -23.50 -0.10 9.07
C ASP A 235 -23.27 1.18 8.26
N VAL A 236 -24.32 1.99 8.11
CA VAL A 236 -24.29 3.25 7.38
C VAL A 236 -24.67 4.39 8.31
N ARG A 237 -23.88 5.48 8.28
CA ARG A 237 -24.11 6.66 9.11
C ARG A 237 -24.27 7.90 8.26
N THR A 238 -25.16 8.77 8.69
CA THR A 238 -25.43 10.09 8.12
C THR A 238 -25.17 11.18 9.14
N SER A 239 -24.95 12.42 8.68
CA SER A 239 -24.75 13.61 9.52
C SER A 239 -26.02 14.06 10.25
N ASN A 240 -27.19 13.81 9.65
CA ASN A 240 -28.52 14.12 10.18
C ASN A 240 -29.43 12.88 10.06
N PRO A 241 -30.54 12.79 10.82
CA PRO A 241 -31.60 11.83 10.55
C PRO A 241 -32.13 11.94 9.11
N GLY A 242 -32.59 10.84 8.54
CA GLY A 242 -33.12 10.75 7.18
C GLY A 242 -33.12 9.30 6.69
N THR A 243 -33.57 9.09 5.45
CA THR A 243 -33.63 7.76 4.82
C THR A 243 -32.39 7.51 3.98
N VAL A 244 -31.86 6.29 4.04
CA VAL A 244 -30.77 5.79 3.20
C VAL A 244 -31.29 4.65 2.34
N GLN A 245 -31.03 4.70 1.04
CA GLN A 245 -31.20 3.59 0.10
C GLN A 245 -29.86 2.89 -0.11
N VAL A 246 -29.89 1.55 -0.17
CA VAL A 246 -28.71 0.72 -0.42
C VAL A 246 -29.04 -0.29 -1.52
N GLU A 247 -28.28 -0.27 -2.61
CA GLU A 247 -28.46 -1.12 -3.77
C GLU A 247 -27.15 -1.83 -4.15
N ALA A 248 -27.22 -3.14 -4.37
CA ALA A 248 -26.08 -3.95 -4.80
C ALA A 248 -26.31 -4.52 -6.21
N PHE A 249 -25.24 -4.51 -7.02
CA PHE A 249 -25.23 -4.93 -8.41
C PHE A 249 -24.13 -5.97 -8.65
N LEU A 250 -24.38 -6.92 -9.55
CA LEU A 250 -23.38 -7.89 -10.00
C LEU A 250 -23.45 -8.05 -11.51
N ASP A 251 -22.34 -7.77 -12.19
CA ASP A 251 -22.24 -7.71 -13.66
C ASP A 251 -23.14 -6.61 -14.29
N GLY A 252 -23.51 -5.59 -13.50
CA GLY A 252 -24.44 -4.51 -13.90
C GLY A 252 -25.92 -4.79 -13.60
N GLU A 253 -26.27 -6.03 -13.23
CA GLU A 253 -27.64 -6.41 -12.87
C GLU A 253 -27.91 -6.19 -11.37
N PRO A 254 -29.07 -5.62 -10.97
CA PRO A 254 -29.42 -5.46 -9.56
C PRO A 254 -29.65 -6.82 -8.89
N VAL A 255 -29.01 -7.05 -7.75
CA VAL A 255 -29.08 -8.30 -6.99
C VAL A 255 -29.64 -8.13 -5.57
N GLY A 256 -29.79 -6.90 -5.09
CA GLY A 256 -30.51 -6.60 -3.86
C GLY A 256 -30.68 -5.10 -3.66
N SER A 257 -31.79 -4.69 -3.05
CA SER A 257 -32.03 -3.32 -2.60
C SER A 257 -32.69 -3.29 -1.21
N THR A 258 -32.39 -2.30 -0.39
CA THR A 258 -33.06 -2.05 0.90
C THR A 258 -33.09 -0.56 1.24
N GLN A 259 -33.97 -0.16 2.17
CA GLN A 259 -34.07 1.21 2.68
C GLN A 259 -34.20 1.19 4.20
N LEU A 260 -33.52 2.12 4.86
CA LEU A 260 -33.42 2.22 6.32
C LEU A 260 -33.05 3.64 6.77
N GLY A 261 -33.13 3.92 8.07
CA GLY A 261 -32.46 5.09 8.64
C GLY A 261 -30.98 4.82 8.94
N SER A 262 -30.23 5.87 9.29
CA SER A 262 -28.85 5.80 9.81
C SER A 262 -28.68 4.71 10.88
N GLY A 263 -27.85 3.70 10.62
CA GLY A 263 -27.64 2.55 11.49
C GLY A 263 -27.19 1.28 10.77
N ALA A 264 -27.31 0.16 11.48
CA ALA A 264 -27.02 -1.17 10.96
C ALA A 264 -28.18 -1.69 10.10
N GLY A 265 -27.85 -2.36 8.99
CA GLY A 265 -28.79 -2.97 8.06
C GLY A 265 -28.29 -4.31 7.51
N ARG A 266 -29.21 -5.05 6.89
CA ARG A 266 -28.94 -6.31 6.21
C ARG A 266 -29.60 -6.29 4.84
N LEU A 267 -28.84 -6.69 3.82
CA LEU A 267 -29.29 -6.77 2.43
C LEU A 267 -29.17 -8.22 1.94
N ALA A 268 -30.30 -8.83 1.57
CA ALA A 268 -30.31 -10.15 0.95
C ALA A 268 -29.94 -10.07 -0.54
N LEU A 269 -29.13 -11.02 -1.02
CA LEU A 269 -28.64 -11.06 -2.40
C LEU A 269 -29.31 -12.20 -3.17
N SER A 270 -29.98 -11.89 -4.28
CA SER A 270 -30.64 -12.86 -5.16
C SER A 270 -29.67 -13.77 -5.93
N LYS A 271 -28.39 -13.39 -6.00
CA LYS A 271 -27.32 -14.12 -6.68
C LYS A 271 -26.06 -14.08 -5.80
N VAL A 272 -25.62 -15.26 -5.36
CA VAL A 272 -24.45 -15.45 -4.49
C VAL A 272 -23.30 -16.01 -5.31
N VAL A 273 -22.21 -15.26 -5.44
CA VAL A 273 -21.00 -15.64 -6.17
C VAL A 273 -19.79 -15.25 -5.34
N ALA A 274 -18.97 -16.23 -4.98
CA ALA A 274 -17.81 -16.00 -4.15
C ALA A 274 -16.71 -15.23 -4.89
N TRP A 275 -16.00 -14.35 -4.17
CA TRP A 275 -14.72 -13.81 -4.59
C TRP A 275 -13.62 -14.86 -4.40
N HIS A 276 -12.73 -14.98 -5.37
CA HIS A 276 -11.58 -15.89 -5.33
C HIS A 276 -10.42 -15.29 -6.15
N PRO A 277 -9.13 -15.55 -5.84
CA PRO A 277 -8.00 -15.05 -6.63
C PRO A 277 -8.01 -15.39 -8.12
N ASP A 278 -8.61 -16.54 -8.48
CA ASP A 278 -8.80 -16.97 -9.87
C ASP A 278 -10.13 -16.49 -10.50
N ALA A 279 -11.05 -15.97 -9.68
CA ALA A 279 -12.35 -15.44 -10.09
C ALA A 279 -12.76 -14.27 -9.16
N PRO A 280 -12.16 -13.08 -9.33
CA PRO A 280 -12.34 -11.93 -8.43
C PRO A 280 -13.69 -11.23 -8.65
N ARG A 281 -14.77 -11.93 -8.28
CA ARG A 281 -16.14 -11.43 -8.41
C ARG A 281 -16.44 -10.45 -7.28
N LEU A 282 -16.73 -9.22 -7.67
CA LEU A 282 -17.12 -8.13 -6.78
C LEU A 282 -18.52 -7.67 -7.14
N TYR A 283 -19.24 -7.23 -6.12
CA TYR A 283 -20.54 -6.59 -6.20
C TYR A 283 -20.29 -5.09 -6.12
N ASP A 284 -20.75 -4.31 -7.09
CA ASP A 284 -20.72 -2.86 -6.97
C ASP A 284 -21.90 -2.41 -6.09
N LEU A 285 -21.67 -1.42 -5.22
CA LEU A 285 -22.60 -0.98 -4.18
C LEU A 285 -22.88 0.51 -4.35
N ILE A 286 -24.16 0.89 -4.30
CA ILE A 286 -24.61 2.28 -4.37
C ILE A 286 -25.37 2.57 -3.09
N VAL A 287 -24.99 3.65 -2.41
CA VAL A 287 -25.63 4.11 -1.18
C VAL A 287 -26.02 5.57 -1.35
N VAL A 288 -27.31 5.86 -1.17
CA VAL A 288 -27.91 7.16 -1.42
C VAL A 288 -28.60 7.64 -0.14
N ALA A 289 -28.27 8.84 0.32
CA ALA A 289 -29.00 9.51 1.38
C ALA A 289 -30.09 10.42 0.79
N LEU A 290 -31.26 10.44 1.43
CA LEU A 290 -32.43 11.21 1.02
C LEU A 290 -32.83 12.25 2.06
N ASP A 291 -33.40 13.36 1.59
CA ASP A 291 -34.16 14.30 2.43
C ASP A 291 -35.59 13.80 2.75
N ASP A 292 -36.34 14.61 3.50
CA ASP A 292 -37.71 14.32 3.92
C ASP A 292 -38.70 14.34 2.71
N GLU A 293 -38.35 15.03 1.63
CA GLU A 293 -39.03 15.04 0.34
C GLU A 293 -38.63 13.86 -0.58
N GLY A 294 -37.72 12.99 -0.13
CA GLY A 294 -37.26 11.80 -0.85
C GLY A 294 -36.33 12.06 -2.04
N GLN A 295 -35.68 13.23 -2.11
CA GLN A 295 -34.68 13.56 -3.12
C GLN A 295 -33.28 13.10 -2.71
N GLU A 296 -32.43 12.74 -3.67
CA GLU A 296 -31.01 12.41 -3.45
C GLU A 296 -30.24 13.66 -2.98
N VAL A 297 -29.70 13.61 -1.75
CA VAL A 297 -28.87 14.67 -1.14
C VAL A 297 -27.41 14.27 -0.96
N ASP A 298 -27.08 12.99 -0.96
CA ASP A 298 -25.69 12.51 -1.07
C ASP A 298 -25.66 11.10 -1.63
N ARG A 299 -24.57 10.76 -2.32
CA ARG A 299 -24.40 9.48 -3.01
C ARG A 299 -22.95 9.04 -2.96
N VAL A 300 -22.74 7.83 -2.47
CA VAL A 300 -21.44 7.15 -2.50
C VAL A 300 -21.53 5.83 -3.26
N GLU A 301 -20.47 5.54 -3.98
CA GLU A 301 -20.23 4.27 -4.66
C GLU A 301 -19.17 3.48 -3.90
N GLY A 302 -19.33 2.18 -3.83
CA GLY A 302 -18.38 1.24 -3.25
C GLY A 302 -18.47 -0.12 -3.93
N TYR A 303 -17.90 -1.14 -3.30
CA TYR A 303 -18.04 -2.52 -3.73
C TYR A 303 -17.78 -3.46 -2.56
N PHE A 304 -18.06 -4.75 -2.73
CA PHE A 304 -17.67 -5.79 -1.78
C PHE A 304 -17.42 -7.13 -2.49
N GLY A 305 -16.72 -8.04 -1.82
CA GLY A 305 -16.54 -9.43 -2.26
C GLY A 305 -17.05 -10.41 -1.20
N LEU A 306 -17.83 -11.40 -1.61
CA LEU A 306 -18.29 -12.48 -0.72
C LEU A 306 -17.19 -13.55 -0.61
N ARG A 307 -16.46 -13.61 0.51
CA ARG A 307 -15.47 -14.67 0.73
C ARG A 307 -15.23 -14.93 2.22
N THR A 308 -15.02 -16.19 2.61
CA THR A 308 -14.59 -16.55 3.97
C THR A 308 -13.10 -16.88 4.00
N VAL A 309 -12.46 -16.57 5.11
CA VAL A 309 -11.08 -16.94 5.43
C VAL A 309 -11.10 -17.60 6.80
N GLY A 310 -10.23 -18.57 7.03
CA GLY A 310 -10.06 -19.18 8.35
C GLY A 310 -8.87 -20.12 8.42
N THR A 311 -8.70 -20.77 9.56
CA THR A 311 -7.69 -21.80 9.77
C THR A 311 -8.35 -23.03 10.40
N GLN A 312 -7.96 -24.22 9.94
CA GLN A 312 -8.45 -25.49 10.47
C GLN A 312 -7.42 -26.60 10.21
N ASP A 313 -7.21 -27.49 11.19
CA ASP A 313 -6.37 -28.69 11.06
C ASP A 313 -4.97 -28.42 10.47
N GLY A 314 -4.33 -27.32 10.90
CA GLY A 314 -3.02 -26.89 10.39
C GLY A 314 -3.04 -26.32 8.97
N ARG A 315 -4.20 -25.92 8.43
CA ARG A 315 -4.34 -25.38 7.06
C ARG A 315 -5.06 -24.05 7.04
N PHE A 316 -4.63 -23.17 6.13
CA PHE A 316 -5.36 -21.96 5.78
C PHE A 316 -6.52 -22.32 4.83
N LEU A 317 -7.70 -21.81 5.11
CA LEU A 317 -8.92 -22.03 4.33
C LEU A 317 -9.35 -20.74 3.63
N LEU A 318 -9.75 -20.88 2.35
CA LEU A 318 -10.42 -19.84 1.58
C LEU A 318 -11.74 -20.42 1.07
N ASN A 319 -12.86 -19.75 1.38
CA ASN A 319 -14.21 -20.22 1.03
C ASN A 319 -14.53 -21.65 1.53
N GLY A 320 -13.94 -22.05 2.66
CA GLY A 320 -14.05 -23.39 3.26
C GLY A 320 -13.04 -24.43 2.75
N GLU A 321 -12.30 -24.15 1.68
CA GLU A 321 -11.37 -25.09 1.06
C GLU A 321 -9.90 -24.80 1.42
N PRO A 322 -9.05 -25.83 1.64
CA PRO A 322 -7.61 -25.63 1.90
C PRO A 322 -6.87 -24.93 0.76
N PHE A 323 -6.28 -23.77 1.04
CA PHE A 323 -5.65 -22.92 0.03
C PHE A 323 -4.18 -22.66 0.34
N ILE A 324 -3.29 -23.10 -0.57
CA ILE A 324 -1.84 -22.91 -0.44
C ILE A 324 -1.47 -21.48 -0.83
N GLN A 325 -1.09 -20.69 0.16
CA GLN A 325 -0.62 -19.31 -0.03
C GLN A 325 0.79 -19.32 -0.63
N ARG A 326 0.94 -18.60 -1.75
CA ARG A 326 2.19 -18.40 -2.49
C ARG A 326 2.36 -16.90 -2.65
N LEU A 327 2.98 -16.30 -1.63
CA LEU A 327 3.08 -14.87 -1.49
C LEU A 327 4.45 -14.38 -1.99
N ILE A 328 4.52 -13.09 -2.29
CA ILE A 328 5.77 -12.35 -2.54
C ILE A 328 5.89 -11.23 -1.49
N LEU A 329 7.10 -10.95 -1.01
CA LEU A 329 7.36 -9.78 -0.18
C LEU A 329 7.40 -8.54 -1.08
N ASP A 330 6.58 -7.53 -0.79
CA ASP A 330 6.47 -6.30 -1.58
C ASP A 330 6.63 -5.07 -0.68
N GLN A 331 7.80 -4.41 -0.81
CA GLN A 331 8.21 -3.23 -0.04
C GLN A 331 7.37 -1.97 -0.33
N GLY A 332 6.62 -1.93 -1.44
CA GLY A 332 5.84 -0.76 -1.84
C GLY A 332 6.66 0.49 -2.16
N TYR A 333 7.90 0.34 -2.67
CA TYR A 333 8.72 1.43 -3.20
C TYR A 333 8.67 1.47 -4.73
N PHE A 334 8.38 2.64 -5.29
CA PHE A 334 8.12 2.87 -6.72
C PHE A 334 9.19 3.73 -7.39
N PRO A 335 9.44 3.56 -8.71
CA PRO A 335 10.49 4.30 -9.42
C PRO A 335 10.23 5.81 -9.38
N GLY A 336 11.22 6.56 -8.90
CA GLY A 336 11.17 8.02 -8.79
C GLY A 336 10.23 8.61 -7.74
N GLY A 337 9.29 7.83 -7.19
CA GLY A 337 8.29 8.28 -6.20
C GLY A 337 8.45 7.71 -4.78
N TRP A 338 9.35 6.75 -4.59
CA TRP A 338 9.55 6.02 -3.32
C TRP A 338 8.22 5.42 -2.80
N TYR A 339 7.75 5.79 -1.61
CA TYR A 339 6.48 5.27 -1.07
C TYR A 339 5.24 5.56 -1.93
N THR A 340 5.32 6.55 -2.84
CA THR A 340 4.20 6.99 -3.67
C THR A 340 4.38 6.50 -5.11
N ALA A 341 3.50 5.60 -5.58
CA ALA A 341 3.46 5.22 -6.99
C ALA A 341 3.10 6.42 -7.88
N ALA A 342 3.69 6.53 -9.08
CA ALA A 342 3.46 7.65 -9.99
C ALA A 342 2.01 7.73 -10.50
N SER A 343 1.37 6.57 -10.70
CA SER A 343 -0.02 6.45 -11.15
C SER A 343 -0.73 5.22 -10.57
N ASP A 344 -2.06 5.23 -10.64
CA ASP A 344 -2.92 4.08 -10.33
C ASP A 344 -2.58 2.84 -11.19
N ALA A 345 -2.01 3.04 -12.38
CA ALA A 345 -1.55 1.95 -13.25
C ALA A 345 -0.25 1.29 -12.77
N ASP A 346 0.60 2.02 -12.03
CA ASP A 346 1.84 1.45 -11.47
C ASP A 346 1.54 0.59 -10.24
N LEU A 347 0.55 0.99 -9.41
CA LEU A 347 0.02 0.14 -8.34
C LEU A 347 -0.53 -1.18 -8.90
N ARG A 348 -1.34 -1.09 -9.95
CA ARG A 348 -1.87 -2.25 -10.68
C ARG A 348 -0.75 -3.13 -11.26
N ARG A 349 0.29 -2.52 -11.83
CA ARG A 349 1.38 -3.22 -12.52
C ARG A 349 2.13 -4.17 -11.59
N ASP A 350 2.44 -3.78 -10.36
CA ASP A 350 3.17 -4.66 -9.44
C ASP A 350 2.39 -5.94 -9.09
N ILE A 351 1.06 -5.85 -8.96
CA ILE A 351 0.17 -7.01 -8.78
C ILE A 351 0.17 -7.88 -10.05
N GLU A 352 0.08 -7.29 -11.24
CA GLU A 352 0.15 -8.04 -12.50
C GLU A 352 1.50 -8.75 -12.69
N LEU A 353 2.60 -8.11 -12.28
CA LEU A 353 3.95 -8.70 -12.28
C LEU A 353 4.07 -9.86 -11.29
N ALA A 354 3.56 -9.71 -10.06
CA ALA A 354 3.53 -10.80 -9.09
C ALA A 354 2.69 -11.99 -9.57
N LYS A 355 1.51 -11.75 -10.15
CA LYS A 355 0.69 -12.81 -10.78
C LYS A 355 1.38 -13.42 -12.01
N SER A 356 2.16 -12.65 -12.77
CA SER A 356 2.94 -13.18 -13.91
C SER A 356 4.02 -14.19 -13.48
N LEU A 357 4.55 -14.04 -12.25
CA LEU A 357 5.47 -14.97 -11.59
C LEU A 357 4.77 -16.14 -10.87
N GLY A 358 3.43 -16.24 -10.96
CA GLY A 358 2.65 -17.35 -10.38
C GLY A 358 2.32 -17.22 -8.89
N PHE A 359 2.63 -16.09 -8.25
CA PHE A 359 2.18 -15.79 -6.89
C PHE A 359 0.67 -15.52 -6.87
N ASN A 360 0.01 -15.87 -5.77
CA ASN A 360 -1.41 -15.64 -5.56
C ASN A 360 -1.70 -14.57 -4.49
N GLY A 361 -0.66 -13.97 -3.90
CA GLY A 361 -0.77 -12.80 -3.03
C GLY A 361 0.57 -12.16 -2.68
N ALA A 362 0.56 -11.20 -1.75
CA ALA A 362 1.75 -10.56 -1.20
C ALA A 362 1.63 -10.22 0.30
N ARG A 363 2.78 -10.09 0.96
CA ARG A 363 2.93 -9.35 2.23
C ARG A 363 3.32 -7.92 1.92
N LYS A 364 2.56 -6.94 2.43
CA LYS A 364 2.83 -5.50 2.28
C LYS A 364 3.79 -4.98 3.35
N HIS A 365 5.00 -5.52 3.31
CA HIS A 365 6.10 -5.26 4.22
C HIS A 365 6.68 -3.85 3.97
N GLN A 366 6.99 -2.98 4.93
CA GLN A 366 6.43 -2.86 6.28
C GLN A 366 5.71 -1.51 6.36
N LYS A 367 4.59 -1.37 5.63
CA LYS A 367 3.83 -0.12 5.61
C LYS A 367 2.35 -0.40 5.35
N VAL A 368 1.49 0.44 5.94
CA VAL A 368 0.07 0.44 5.56
C VAL A 368 -0.03 1.04 4.15
N GLU A 369 -0.42 0.22 3.17
CA GLU A 369 -0.36 0.59 1.75
C GLU A 369 -1.47 1.58 1.34
N ASP A 370 -1.28 2.26 0.22
CA ASP A 370 -2.31 3.05 -0.47
C ASP A 370 -3.59 2.21 -0.72
N PRO A 371 -4.79 2.64 -0.28
CA PRO A 371 -6.06 1.95 -0.57
C PRO A 371 -6.32 1.67 -2.06
N ARG A 372 -5.72 2.46 -2.96
CA ARG A 372 -5.76 2.20 -4.41
C ARG A 372 -5.04 0.92 -4.83
N TRP A 373 -4.00 0.51 -4.10
CA TRP A 373 -3.32 -0.77 -4.34
C TRP A 373 -4.21 -1.94 -3.92
N LEU A 374 -4.84 -1.84 -2.74
CA LEU A 374 -5.80 -2.82 -2.23
C LEU A 374 -7.01 -2.97 -3.18
N TYR A 375 -7.51 -1.86 -3.73
CA TYR A 375 -8.52 -1.87 -4.80
C TYR A 375 -8.12 -2.71 -6.01
N TRP A 376 -6.87 -2.59 -6.47
CA TRP A 376 -6.38 -3.43 -7.56
C TRP A 376 -6.20 -4.89 -7.16
N ALA A 377 -5.81 -5.17 -5.92
CA ALA A 377 -5.72 -6.54 -5.40
C ALA A 377 -7.11 -7.22 -5.35
N ASP A 378 -8.16 -6.49 -4.96
CA ASP A 378 -9.55 -6.98 -5.01
C ASP A 378 -9.99 -7.26 -6.45
N ARG A 379 -9.81 -6.29 -7.36
CA ARG A 379 -10.28 -6.36 -8.76
C ARG A 379 -9.49 -7.38 -9.60
N LEU A 380 -8.20 -7.61 -9.30
CA LEU A 380 -7.35 -8.57 -10.01
C LEU A 380 -7.34 -9.96 -9.36
N GLY A 381 -7.84 -10.13 -8.14
CA GLY A 381 -7.85 -11.40 -7.42
C GLY A 381 -6.47 -11.75 -6.87
N PHE A 382 -6.03 -11.04 -5.85
CA PHE A 382 -4.71 -11.22 -5.25
C PHE A 382 -4.84 -11.14 -3.73
N LEU A 383 -4.27 -12.11 -3.00
CA LEU A 383 -4.33 -12.13 -1.54
C LEU A 383 -3.36 -11.12 -0.94
N VAL A 384 -3.72 -10.54 0.20
CA VAL A 384 -2.92 -9.52 0.88
C VAL A 384 -2.79 -9.85 2.35
N TRP A 385 -1.56 -9.87 2.84
CA TRP A 385 -1.28 -9.72 4.27
C TRP A 385 -0.95 -8.25 4.51
N ALA A 386 -1.82 -7.58 5.25
CA ALA A 386 -1.67 -6.17 5.59
C ALA A 386 -0.79 -6.06 6.85
N GLU A 387 0.33 -5.37 6.72
CA GLU A 387 1.40 -5.34 7.71
C GLU A 387 1.68 -3.92 8.20
N MET A 388 1.89 -3.78 9.50
CA MET A 388 2.17 -2.49 10.12
C MET A 388 3.67 -2.12 10.01
N PRO A 389 3.99 -0.82 9.90
CA PRO A 389 5.34 -0.33 10.10
C PRO A 389 5.80 -0.53 11.56
N ASN A 390 6.87 -1.29 11.76
CA ASN A 390 7.51 -1.39 13.09
C ASN A 390 8.09 -0.03 13.53
N PHE A 391 8.15 0.19 14.85
CA PHE A 391 9.07 1.18 15.44
C PHE A 391 10.45 0.54 15.69
N HIS A 392 11.46 1.37 15.93
CA HIS A 392 12.86 0.94 16.10
C HIS A 392 13.45 1.24 17.47
N ALA A 393 12.66 1.78 18.40
CA ALA A 393 12.98 1.87 19.82
C ALA A 393 11.68 1.78 20.64
N HIS A 394 11.62 0.80 21.54
CA HIS A 394 10.48 0.62 22.44
C HIS A 394 10.33 1.79 23.42
N SER A 395 9.07 2.17 23.66
CA SER A 395 8.61 2.95 24.81
C SER A 395 7.08 2.81 24.90
N HIS A 396 6.46 3.20 26.01
CA HIS A 396 4.99 3.26 26.08
C HIS A 396 4.39 4.16 24.99
N LYS A 397 5.07 5.24 24.59
CA LYS A 397 4.62 6.07 23.47
C LYS A 397 4.70 5.34 22.12
N ALA A 398 5.70 4.48 21.92
CA ALA A 398 5.80 3.63 20.72
C ALA A 398 4.63 2.63 20.66
N GLU A 399 4.29 2.02 21.80
CA GLU A 399 3.12 1.13 21.93
C GLU A 399 1.82 1.87 21.60
N GLU A 400 1.59 3.05 22.20
CA GLU A 400 0.42 3.89 21.96
C GLU A 400 0.27 4.29 20.48
N ARG A 401 1.36 4.74 19.85
CA ARG A 401 1.42 5.09 18.43
C ARG A 401 1.03 3.91 17.53
N LEU A 402 1.66 2.75 17.74
CA LEU A 402 1.38 1.56 16.93
C LEU A 402 -0.05 1.03 17.12
N LEU A 403 -0.57 1.01 18.37
CA LEU A 403 -1.96 0.64 18.66
C LEU A 403 -2.96 1.61 18.00
N HIS A 404 -2.65 2.91 17.97
CA HIS A 404 -3.47 3.92 17.32
C HIS A 404 -3.51 3.72 15.80
N GLU A 405 -2.34 3.65 15.14
CA GLU A 405 -2.29 3.45 13.69
C GLU A 405 -2.86 2.08 13.26
N LEU A 406 -2.65 1.00 14.04
CA LEU A 406 -3.28 -0.30 13.78
C LEU A 406 -4.81 -0.20 13.81
N THR A 407 -5.35 0.52 14.80
CA THR A 407 -6.79 0.75 14.92
C THR A 407 -7.34 1.49 13.71
N GLN A 408 -6.64 2.51 13.21
CA GLN A 408 -7.06 3.25 12.02
C GLN A 408 -6.91 2.41 10.74
N ALA A 409 -5.81 1.68 10.58
CA ALA A 409 -5.53 0.83 9.43
C ALA A 409 -6.58 -0.29 9.26
N ILE A 410 -6.85 -1.08 10.30
CA ILE A 410 -7.89 -2.11 10.25
C ILE A 410 -9.26 -1.48 10.00
N ASN A 411 -9.56 -0.32 10.62
CA ASN A 411 -10.85 0.33 10.37
C ASN A 411 -11.03 0.83 8.94
N ARG A 412 -9.96 1.32 8.31
CA ARG A 412 -9.94 1.76 6.91
C ARG A 412 -10.07 0.59 5.94
N ASP A 413 -9.37 -0.52 6.22
CA ASP A 413 -9.07 -1.53 5.20
C ASP A 413 -9.83 -2.85 5.34
N ARG A 414 -10.46 -3.16 6.48
CA ARG A 414 -11.12 -4.49 6.70
C ARG A 414 -12.25 -4.83 5.72
N ASP A 415 -12.74 -3.85 4.97
CA ASP A 415 -13.81 -4.03 3.98
C ASP A 415 -13.25 -4.59 2.64
N HIS A 416 -11.92 -4.57 2.43
CA HIS A 416 -11.24 -5.17 1.27
C HIS A 416 -11.25 -6.72 1.31
N PRO A 417 -11.88 -7.43 0.35
CA PRO A 417 -11.85 -8.90 0.29
C PRO A 417 -10.46 -9.49 0.05
N CYS A 418 -9.54 -8.76 -0.58
CA CYS A 418 -8.16 -9.20 -0.82
C CYS A 418 -7.34 -9.42 0.46
N ILE A 419 -7.59 -8.64 1.52
CA ILE A 419 -6.89 -8.82 2.79
C ILE A 419 -7.35 -10.12 3.42
N VAL A 420 -6.40 -10.97 3.80
CA VAL A 420 -6.65 -12.29 4.41
C VAL A 420 -5.82 -12.58 5.65
N ALA A 421 -4.93 -11.68 6.06
CA ALA A 421 -4.29 -11.72 7.36
C ALA A 421 -3.87 -10.31 7.79
N TRP A 422 -3.83 -10.07 9.11
CA TRP A 422 -3.25 -8.88 9.72
C TRP A 422 -1.91 -9.22 10.37
N VAL A 423 -0.90 -8.36 10.17
CA VAL A 423 0.45 -8.52 10.73
C VAL A 423 0.83 -7.25 11.51
N PRO A 424 0.53 -7.17 12.83
CA PRO A 424 0.79 -5.96 13.61
C PRO A 424 2.26 -5.70 13.97
N MET A 425 3.13 -6.72 13.86
CA MET A 425 4.57 -6.65 14.15
C MET A 425 5.31 -7.70 13.31
N ASN A 426 6.61 -7.50 13.11
CA ASN A 426 7.51 -8.43 12.41
C ASN A 426 8.88 -8.45 13.08
N GLU A 427 9.46 -9.63 13.25
CA GLU A 427 10.82 -9.87 13.73
C GLU A 427 11.21 -9.19 15.07
N THR A 428 10.25 -8.76 15.90
CA THR A 428 10.51 -8.15 17.21
C THR A 428 11.29 -6.82 17.13
N PHE A 429 11.24 -6.09 16.00
CA PHE A 429 12.01 -4.84 15.85
C PHE A 429 11.63 -3.79 16.90
N GLY A 430 12.64 -3.02 17.32
CA GLY A 430 12.51 -2.01 18.39
C GLY A 430 12.60 -2.54 19.81
N PHE A 431 12.52 -3.86 20.04
CA PHE A 431 12.64 -4.49 21.37
C PHE A 431 14.07 -4.97 21.69
N GLU A 432 15.09 -4.17 21.36
CA GLU A 432 16.49 -4.49 21.64
C GLU A 432 16.80 -4.49 23.17
N LEU A 433 17.76 -5.31 23.59
CA LEU A 433 18.01 -5.63 25.00
C LEU A 433 18.58 -4.44 25.83
N PRO A 434 18.36 -4.42 27.16
CA PRO A 434 17.68 -5.42 27.99
C PRO A 434 16.22 -5.06 28.30
N LEU A 435 15.31 -5.34 27.36
CA LEU A 435 13.88 -5.42 27.64
C LEU A 435 13.53 -6.76 28.28
N GLN A 436 12.56 -6.76 29.20
CA GLN A 436 12.03 -7.98 29.79
C GLN A 436 11.10 -8.66 28.78
N ALA A 437 11.27 -9.98 28.56
CA ALA A 437 10.46 -10.74 27.60
C ALA A 437 8.94 -10.65 27.85
N GLN A 438 8.53 -10.36 29.10
CA GLN A 438 7.13 -10.13 29.45
C GLN A 438 6.54 -8.88 28.78
N VAL A 439 7.31 -7.79 28.62
CA VAL A 439 6.81 -6.55 27.99
C VAL A 439 6.45 -6.79 26.53
N LEU A 440 7.34 -7.47 25.79
CA LEU A 440 7.07 -7.91 24.42
C LEU A 440 5.84 -8.82 24.37
N THR A 441 5.79 -9.84 25.23
CA THR A 441 4.66 -10.78 25.34
C THR A 441 3.33 -10.06 25.51
N ASP A 442 3.23 -9.19 26.53
CA ASP A 442 1.99 -8.49 26.87
C ASP A 442 1.55 -7.54 25.74
N PHE A 443 2.51 -6.93 25.04
CA PHE A 443 2.23 -6.07 23.90
C PHE A 443 1.77 -6.85 22.66
N LEU A 444 2.43 -7.95 22.29
CA LEU A 444 2.01 -8.83 21.19
C LEU A 444 0.61 -9.42 21.43
N VAL A 445 0.31 -9.84 22.67
CA VAL A 445 -1.03 -10.30 23.06
C VAL A 445 -2.08 -9.19 22.95
N ARG A 446 -1.71 -7.93 23.26
CA ARG A 446 -2.59 -6.77 23.11
C ARG A 446 -2.88 -6.45 21.64
N LEU A 447 -1.86 -6.46 20.78
CA LEU A 447 -2.00 -6.26 19.33
C LEU A 447 -2.89 -7.34 18.71
N TYR A 448 -2.65 -8.62 19.05
CA TYR A 448 -3.46 -9.75 18.58
C TYR A 448 -4.94 -9.62 18.94
N ARG A 449 -5.25 -9.30 20.21
CA ARG A 449 -6.63 -9.11 20.67
C ARG A 449 -7.30 -7.92 20.01
N LEU A 450 -6.62 -6.77 19.96
CA LEU A 450 -7.14 -5.56 19.31
C LEU A 450 -7.48 -5.81 17.83
N ALA A 451 -6.64 -6.55 17.11
CA ALA A 451 -6.91 -6.90 15.72
C ALA A 451 -8.21 -7.74 15.57
N HIS A 452 -8.42 -8.75 16.42
CA HIS A 452 -9.67 -9.53 16.41
C HIS A 452 -10.90 -8.76 16.89
N ASP A 453 -10.76 -7.88 17.89
CA ASP A 453 -11.85 -7.03 18.38
C ASP A 453 -12.34 -6.06 17.29
N LEU A 454 -11.45 -5.63 16.39
CA LEU A 454 -11.75 -4.77 15.23
C LEU A 454 -12.18 -5.55 13.98
N ASP A 455 -11.64 -6.75 13.78
CA ASP A 455 -11.92 -7.66 12.67
C ASP A 455 -11.68 -9.13 13.03
N GLY A 456 -12.72 -9.80 13.53
CA GLY A 456 -12.71 -11.24 13.80
C GLY A 456 -12.84 -12.13 12.56
N SER A 457 -12.87 -11.58 11.33
CA SER A 457 -13.11 -12.36 10.10
C SER A 457 -11.84 -12.88 9.42
N ARG A 458 -10.66 -12.57 9.97
CA ARG A 458 -9.34 -12.87 9.41
C ARG A 458 -8.37 -13.37 10.49
N PRO A 459 -7.41 -14.26 10.17
CA PRO A 459 -6.32 -14.62 11.05
C PRO A 459 -5.37 -13.44 11.32
N VAL A 460 -4.76 -13.45 12.50
CA VAL A 460 -3.75 -12.47 12.92
C VAL A 460 -2.42 -13.16 13.18
N VAL A 461 -1.33 -12.59 12.66
CA VAL A 461 0.05 -12.98 12.95
C VAL A 461 0.64 -12.00 13.94
N SER A 462 0.82 -12.38 15.20
CA SER A 462 1.25 -11.41 16.24
C SER A 462 2.59 -10.75 15.96
N ASN A 463 3.57 -11.53 15.51
CA ASN A 463 4.93 -11.09 15.19
C ASN A 463 5.48 -11.98 14.08
N ASP A 464 5.54 -11.50 12.85
CA ASP A 464 5.94 -12.37 11.74
C ASP A 464 7.41 -12.83 11.85
N GLY A 465 7.65 -14.09 11.48
CA GLY A 465 8.98 -14.69 11.33
C GLY A 465 9.49 -15.52 12.52
N TRP A 466 9.19 -15.13 13.77
CA TRP A 466 9.57 -15.83 15.01
C TRP A 466 8.98 -15.15 16.25
N GLU A 467 9.27 -15.68 17.45
CA GLU A 467 8.88 -15.09 18.75
C GLU A 467 7.37 -14.80 18.84
N HIS A 468 6.55 -15.72 18.31
CA HIS A 468 5.10 -15.67 18.38
C HIS A 468 4.60 -15.71 19.83
N ALA A 469 3.58 -14.90 20.12
CA ALA A 469 2.77 -15.00 21.34
C ALA A 469 1.47 -15.78 21.02
N LEU A 470 0.31 -15.13 21.10
CA LEU A 470 -0.92 -15.64 20.48
C LEU A 470 -0.88 -15.34 18.98
N THR A 471 -1.03 -16.34 18.13
CA THR A 471 -1.05 -16.19 16.66
C THR A 471 -1.98 -17.23 16.05
N ASP A 472 -2.58 -16.93 14.89
CA ASP A 472 -3.40 -17.89 14.15
C ASP A 472 -2.63 -18.59 13.03
N LEU A 473 -1.44 -18.10 12.69
CA LEU A 473 -0.51 -18.66 11.71
C LEU A 473 0.87 -18.80 12.36
N CYS A 474 1.51 -19.96 12.20
CA CYS A 474 2.89 -20.17 12.62
C CYS A 474 3.81 -19.76 11.46
N THR A 475 4.38 -18.57 11.54
CA THR A 475 5.18 -18.01 10.44
C THR A 475 6.67 -17.99 10.78
N LEU A 476 7.50 -18.33 9.80
CA LEU A 476 8.92 -18.62 9.99
C LEU A 476 9.76 -17.97 8.89
N HIS A 477 10.76 -17.17 9.25
CA HIS A 477 11.77 -16.70 8.31
C HIS A 477 12.91 -17.71 8.22
N ASP A 478 13.31 -18.08 7.00
CA ASP A 478 14.34 -19.09 6.76
C ASP A 478 15.07 -18.87 5.43
N TYR A 479 16.30 -18.35 5.52
CA TYR A 479 17.13 -17.98 4.38
C TYR A 479 18.21 -19.03 4.03
N ASP A 480 18.16 -20.22 4.64
CA ASP A 480 19.15 -21.27 4.41
C ASP A 480 19.00 -21.99 3.06
N SER A 481 19.93 -22.92 2.78
CA SER A 481 19.93 -23.69 1.55
C SER A 481 18.70 -24.59 1.40
N ALA A 482 18.34 -24.92 0.16
CA ALA A 482 17.26 -25.87 -0.12
C ALA A 482 17.45 -27.26 0.55
N GLY A 483 18.70 -27.67 0.84
CA GLY A 483 19.00 -28.89 1.59
C GLY A 483 18.64 -28.77 3.08
N ASP A 484 18.90 -27.61 3.67
CA ASP A 484 18.54 -27.29 5.05
C ASP A 484 17.04 -27.15 5.21
N LEU A 485 16.37 -26.39 4.31
CA LEU A 485 14.91 -26.31 4.26
C LEU A 485 14.28 -27.71 4.16
N ARG A 486 14.80 -28.59 3.29
CA ARG A 486 14.27 -29.95 3.11
C ARG A 486 14.45 -30.83 4.36
N ARG A 487 15.53 -30.63 5.12
CA ARG A 487 15.77 -31.31 6.41
C ARG A 487 14.83 -30.76 7.49
N ARG A 488 14.86 -29.45 7.70
CA ARG A 488 14.15 -28.72 8.76
C ARG A 488 12.63 -28.84 8.60
N TYR A 489 12.11 -28.69 7.39
CA TYR A 489 10.69 -28.82 7.09
C TYR A 489 10.25 -30.24 6.67
N SER A 490 11.00 -31.28 7.03
CA SER A 490 10.59 -32.67 6.79
C SER A 490 9.41 -33.12 7.68
N ASN A 491 9.30 -32.56 8.88
CA ASN A 491 8.24 -32.83 9.85
C ASN A 491 8.05 -31.61 10.80
N LEU A 492 7.00 -31.62 11.60
CA LEU A 492 6.65 -30.51 12.49
C LEU A 492 7.67 -30.28 13.62
N GLN A 493 8.21 -31.35 14.21
CA GLN A 493 9.16 -31.24 15.32
C GLN A 493 10.44 -30.53 14.87
N SER A 494 11.03 -30.95 13.75
CA SER A 494 12.23 -30.30 13.20
C SER A 494 11.97 -28.88 12.66
N ALA A 495 10.74 -28.57 12.25
CA ALA A 495 10.39 -27.23 11.78
C ALA A 495 10.35 -26.21 12.93
N LEU A 496 9.96 -26.66 14.13
CA LEU A 496 9.80 -25.85 15.34
C LEU A 496 10.99 -25.88 16.30
N GLU A 497 12.04 -26.66 16.00
CA GLU A 497 13.24 -26.77 16.83
C GLU A 497 13.97 -25.41 16.96
N PRO A 498 14.13 -24.84 18.17
CA PRO A 498 14.77 -23.54 18.34
C PRO A 498 16.28 -23.53 18.11
N SER A 499 16.99 -24.66 18.26
CA SER A 499 18.46 -24.69 18.20
C SER A 499 19.05 -24.26 16.86
N ASP A 500 18.28 -24.46 15.78
CA ASP A 500 18.72 -24.29 14.40
C ASP A 500 18.26 -22.94 13.81
N ARG A 501 17.89 -21.97 14.66
CA ARG A 501 17.31 -20.67 14.27
C ARG A 501 17.95 -19.49 15.01
N PRO A 502 17.95 -18.27 14.43
CA PRO A 502 18.40 -17.05 15.12
C PRO A 502 17.55 -16.70 16.36
N ARG A 503 16.27 -17.06 16.34
CA ARG A 503 15.26 -16.82 17.37
C ARG A 503 14.31 -18.03 17.49
N PRO A 504 13.74 -18.31 18.66
CA PRO A 504 12.77 -19.39 18.82
C PRO A 504 11.46 -19.06 18.09
N PRO A 505 10.74 -20.05 17.53
CA PRO A 505 9.44 -19.81 16.89
C PRO A 505 8.40 -19.15 17.82
N TYR A 506 8.39 -19.50 19.11
CA TYR A 506 7.45 -18.95 20.10
C TYR A 506 8.20 -18.35 21.29
N LEU A 507 7.60 -17.34 21.91
CA LEU A 507 8.09 -16.79 23.18
C LEU A 507 7.86 -17.76 24.35
N PRO A 508 8.65 -17.65 25.45
CA PRO A 508 8.45 -18.45 26.65
C PRO A 508 7.00 -18.34 27.17
N GLY A 509 6.36 -19.49 27.41
CA GLY A 509 4.95 -19.57 27.79
C GLY A 509 3.97 -19.79 26.63
N PHE A 510 4.43 -19.69 25.38
CA PHE A 510 3.68 -19.99 24.17
C PHE A 510 4.27 -21.20 23.44
N ALA A 511 3.45 -21.83 22.61
CA ALA A 511 3.81 -22.99 21.81
C ALA A 511 2.85 -23.11 20.63
N TYR A 512 3.22 -23.94 19.65
CA TYR A 512 2.36 -24.32 18.54
C TYR A 512 1.08 -25.04 19.02
N ARG A 513 -0.09 -24.61 18.51
CA ARG A 513 -1.43 -25.09 18.89
C ARG A 513 -2.19 -25.75 17.73
N GLY A 514 -1.54 -25.96 16.59
CA GLY A 514 -2.17 -26.48 15.37
C GLY A 514 -2.43 -25.42 14.30
N GLU A 515 -1.78 -24.26 14.38
CA GLU A 515 -1.83 -23.22 13.37
C GLU A 515 -1.26 -23.70 12.02
N PRO A 516 -1.68 -23.14 10.87
CA PRO A 516 -0.98 -23.35 9.61
C PRO A 516 0.45 -22.83 9.68
N LEU A 517 1.40 -23.67 9.25
CA LEU A 517 2.82 -23.31 9.22
C LEU A 517 3.19 -22.76 7.83
N LEU A 518 3.71 -21.54 7.79
CA LEU A 518 4.20 -20.87 6.58
C LEU A 518 5.66 -20.45 6.75
N VAL A 519 6.41 -20.50 5.65
CA VAL A 519 7.74 -19.86 5.59
C VAL A 519 7.56 -18.47 4.99
N SER A 520 7.41 -17.45 5.86
CA SER A 520 6.93 -16.12 5.51
C SER A 520 8.02 -15.16 5.01
N GLU A 521 9.28 -15.57 5.07
CA GLU A 521 10.38 -15.06 4.25
C GLU A 521 11.36 -16.20 3.94
N PHE A 522 11.79 -16.30 2.68
CA PHE A 522 12.89 -17.17 2.28
C PHE A 522 13.53 -16.69 0.96
N GLY A 523 14.70 -17.25 0.65
CA GLY A 523 15.36 -17.07 -0.64
C GLY A 523 16.23 -15.82 -0.70
N GLY A 524 15.73 -14.72 -1.27
CA GLY A 524 16.50 -13.48 -1.30
C GLY A 524 17.80 -13.53 -2.11
N THR A 525 17.83 -14.27 -3.23
CA THR A 525 19.05 -14.45 -4.03
C THR A 525 19.26 -13.29 -5.00
N ALA A 526 20.36 -12.55 -4.84
CA ALA A 526 20.81 -11.53 -5.78
C ALA A 526 21.65 -12.15 -6.92
N LEU A 527 21.79 -11.46 -8.05
CA LEU A 527 22.74 -11.87 -9.08
C LEU A 527 24.15 -11.38 -8.69
N ALA A 528 25.20 -12.16 -8.95
CA ALA A 528 26.56 -11.92 -8.41
C ALA A 528 27.29 -10.69 -9.00
N ARG A 529 26.67 -10.00 -9.97
CA ARG A 529 27.08 -8.67 -10.45
C ARG A 529 26.55 -7.53 -9.57
N ASP A 530 25.61 -7.86 -8.69
CA ASP A 530 24.93 -7.00 -7.74
C ASP A 530 25.35 -7.43 -6.31
N SER A 531 25.19 -6.53 -5.33
CA SER A 531 25.38 -6.82 -3.90
C SER A 531 24.06 -6.66 -3.14
N GLY A 532 23.93 -7.28 -1.97
CA GLY A 532 22.74 -7.14 -1.13
C GLY A 532 21.65 -8.16 -1.42
N GLY A 533 22.02 -9.44 -1.36
CA GLY A 533 21.08 -10.55 -1.24
C GLY A 533 21.61 -11.57 -0.23
N TYR A 534 20.71 -12.39 0.31
CA TYR A 534 21.02 -13.45 1.28
C TYR A 534 21.82 -14.60 0.65
N ALA A 535 21.70 -14.77 -0.68
CA ALA A 535 22.53 -15.65 -1.49
C ALA A 535 22.91 -14.96 -2.83
N LEU A 536 23.91 -15.51 -3.54
CA LEU A 536 24.38 -15.00 -4.84
C LEU A 536 24.29 -16.05 -5.95
N ALA A 537 23.68 -15.68 -7.07
CA ALA A 537 23.62 -16.47 -8.30
C ALA A 537 24.45 -15.81 -9.42
N ARG A 538 25.35 -16.55 -10.08
CA ARG A 538 26.25 -15.98 -11.09
C ARG A 538 25.53 -15.52 -12.36
N ASP A 539 24.40 -16.15 -12.68
CA ASP A 539 23.61 -15.91 -13.87
C ASP A 539 22.11 -16.23 -13.61
N PRO A 540 21.20 -15.76 -14.48
CA PRO A 540 19.76 -16.05 -14.37
C PRO A 540 19.40 -17.53 -14.33
N ALA A 541 20.21 -18.43 -14.92
CA ALA A 541 19.95 -19.86 -14.91
C ALA A 541 20.32 -20.50 -13.55
N GLN A 542 21.36 -20.01 -12.88
CA GLN A 542 21.66 -20.37 -11.49
C GLN A 542 20.59 -19.84 -10.54
N LEU A 543 20.11 -18.60 -10.73
CA LEU A 543 19.01 -18.02 -9.96
C LEU A 543 17.73 -18.87 -10.11
N THR A 544 17.38 -19.23 -11.35
CA THR A 544 16.23 -20.09 -11.66
C THR A 544 16.32 -21.46 -10.98
N ARG A 545 17.50 -22.11 -11.01
CA ARG A 545 17.71 -23.41 -10.36
C ARG A 545 17.59 -23.29 -8.84
N GLY A 546 18.27 -22.32 -8.22
CA GLY A 546 18.20 -22.11 -6.77
C GLY A 546 16.78 -21.81 -6.29
N TYR A 547 16.06 -20.92 -6.98
CA TYR A 547 14.64 -20.67 -6.73
C TYR A 547 13.80 -21.96 -6.83
N GLY A 548 14.05 -22.77 -7.87
CA GLY A 548 13.48 -24.10 -8.02
C GLY A 548 13.73 -25.02 -6.83
N ASP A 549 14.97 -25.17 -6.42
CA ASP A 549 15.35 -26.09 -5.34
C ASP A 549 14.72 -25.66 -3.99
N LEU A 550 14.67 -24.36 -3.71
CA LEU A 550 14.01 -23.80 -2.53
C LEU A 550 12.50 -24.07 -2.52
N VAL A 551 11.80 -23.79 -3.63
CA VAL A 551 10.35 -24.07 -3.74
C VAL A 551 10.06 -25.58 -3.68
N ASP A 552 10.91 -26.43 -4.26
CA ASP A 552 10.81 -27.89 -4.16
C ASP A 552 11.09 -28.44 -2.75
N ALA A 553 11.80 -27.70 -1.89
CA ALA A 553 11.98 -28.03 -0.49
C ALA A 553 10.70 -27.75 0.31
N LEU A 554 10.11 -26.55 0.15
CA LEU A 554 8.89 -26.14 0.87
C LEU A 554 7.63 -26.88 0.38
N MET A 555 7.53 -27.18 -0.92
CA MET A 555 6.42 -27.97 -1.50
C MET A 555 6.60 -29.48 -1.36
N ALA A 556 7.69 -29.96 -0.74
CA ALA A 556 7.82 -31.37 -0.37
C ALA A 556 6.81 -31.79 0.72
N LYS A 557 6.74 -33.10 0.99
CA LYS A 557 5.99 -33.63 2.12
C LYS A 557 6.59 -33.12 3.43
N GLY A 558 5.77 -32.50 4.26
CA GLY A 558 6.18 -31.75 5.45
C GLY A 558 5.10 -30.73 5.87
N PRO A 559 5.26 -30.03 7.00
CA PRO A 559 4.19 -29.22 7.63
C PRO A 559 3.88 -27.89 6.93
N VAL A 560 4.72 -27.45 5.98
CA VAL A 560 4.57 -26.14 5.31
C VAL A 560 3.33 -26.11 4.40
N GLU A 561 2.34 -25.28 4.71
CA GLU A 561 1.11 -25.07 3.90
C GLU A 561 1.12 -23.73 3.12
N GLY A 562 2.21 -22.98 3.16
CA GLY A 562 2.41 -21.79 2.32
C GLY A 562 3.79 -21.17 2.45
N PHE A 563 4.10 -20.22 1.58
CA PHE A 563 5.37 -19.49 1.62
C PHE A 563 5.22 -18.04 1.14
N CYS A 564 6.20 -17.20 1.48
CA CYS A 564 6.37 -15.85 0.95
C CYS A 564 7.84 -15.62 0.57
N TYR A 565 8.12 -15.34 -0.71
CA TYR A 565 9.49 -15.17 -1.21
C TYR A 565 9.96 -13.72 -1.10
N THR A 566 11.19 -13.51 -0.62
CA THR A 566 11.85 -12.21 -0.57
C THR A 566 12.65 -12.00 -1.87
N GLN A 567 12.35 -11.06 -2.76
CA GLN A 567 11.22 -10.11 -2.79
C GLN A 567 10.80 -9.78 -4.24
N LEU A 568 9.75 -8.96 -4.44
CA LEU A 568 9.22 -8.65 -5.78
C LEU A 568 10.22 -7.86 -6.64
N THR A 569 10.67 -6.72 -6.14
CA THR A 569 11.58 -5.78 -6.81
C THR A 569 12.83 -5.54 -5.98
N ASP A 570 13.93 -5.17 -6.64
CA ASP A 570 15.08 -4.58 -5.95
C ASP A 570 14.70 -3.25 -5.32
N VAL A 571 15.21 -2.97 -4.11
CA VAL A 571 15.03 -1.68 -3.42
C VAL A 571 16.37 -1.21 -2.88
N GLU A 572 16.86 -0.10 -3.43
CA GLU A 572 18.15 0.53 -3.12
C GLU A 572 19.35 -0.43 -3.03
N GLN A 573 19.83 -0.78 -1.83
CA GLN A 573 20.94 -1.72 -1.65
C GLN A 573 20.53 -3.19 -1.66
N GLU A 574 19.24 -3.51 -1.51
CA GLU A 574 18.74 -4.88 -1.61
C GLU A 574 18.46 -5.26 -3.07
N ARG A 575 19.33 -6.11 -3.62
CA ARG A 575 19.33 -6.54 -5.03
C ARG A 575 18.86 -7.98 -5.23
N ASN A 576 18.03 -8.43 -4.29
CA ASN A 576 17.44 -9.77 -4.16
C ASN A 576 16.03 -9.89 -4.78
N GLY A 577 15.52 -8.84 -5.44
CA GLY A 577 14.24 -8.86 -6.13
C GLY A 577 14.21 -9.78 -7.36
N LEU A 578 13.04 -10.31 -7.72
CA LEU A 578 12.84 -11.05 -8.97
C LEU A 578 12.75 -10.13 -10.19
N PHE A 579 12.31 -8.89 -9.98
CA PHE A 579 12.45 -7.75 -10.89
C PHE A 579 13.51 -6.77 -10.37
N THR A 580 14.04 -5.92 -11.25
CA THR A 580 14.78 -4.71 -10.85
C THR A 580 13.83 -3.68 -10.21
N PHE A 581 14.39 -2.62 -9.64
CA PHE A 581 13.61 -1.48 -9.12
C PHE A 581 12.69 -0.88 -10.21
N ASP A 582 13.15 -0.81 -11.46
CA ASP A 582 12.39 -0.33 -12.62
C ASP A 582 11.40 -1.36 -13.21
N ARG A 583 11.13 -2.46 -12.48
CA ARG A 583 10.19 -3.53 -12.87
C ARG A 583 10.62 -4.31 -14.13
N GLU A 584 11.92 -4.41 -14.40
CA GLU A 584 12.48 -5.26 -15.47
C GLU A 584 12.80 -6.67 -14.95
N PRO A 585 12.41 -7.75 -15.65
CA PRO A 585 12.57 -9.12 -15.14
C PRO A 585 14.03 -9.59 -15.15
N LYS A 586 14.50 -10.18 -14.04
CA LYS A 586 15.83 -10.82 -13.98
C LYS A 586 15.85 -12.23 -14.59
N VAL A 587 14.70 -12.88 -14.62
CA VAL A 587 14.43 -14.20 -15.21
C VAL A 587 13.09 -14.10 -15.94
N ASP A 588 12.91 -14.85 -17.03
CA ASP A 588 11.61 -14.97 -17.71
C ASP A 588 10.50 -15.36 -16.70
N PRO A 589 9.46 -14.51 -16.51
CA PRO A 589 8.39 -14.79 -15.56
C PRO A 589 7.64 -16.09 -15.83
N ALA A 590 7.55 -16.54 -17.09
CA ALA A 590 6.88 -17.81 -17.42
C ALA A 590 7.61 -19.03 -16.84
N ILE A 591 8.95 -18.97 -16.76
CA ILE A 591 9.77 -20.03 -16.16
C ILE A 591 9.53 -20.06 -14.65
N LEU A 592 9.65 -18.91 -13.98
CA LEU A 592 9.43 -18.81 -12.53
C LEU A 592 7.99 -19.19 -12.16
N ARG A 593 6.98 -18.77 -12.92
CA ARG A 593 5.57 -19.17 -12.71
C ARG A 593 5.37 -20.69 -12.65
N SER A 594 6.03 -21.44 -13.53
CA SER A 594 5.95 -22.91 -13.53
C SER A 594 6.54 -23.54 -12.27
N ILE A 595 7.50 -22.86 -11.63
CA ILE A 595 8.13 -23.24 -10.37
C ILE A 595 7.24 -22.84 -9.19
N THR A 596 6.83 -21.57 -9.11
CA THR A 596 5.98 -21.03 -8.02
C THR A 596 4.71 -21.86 -7.86
N GLN A 597 4.07 -22.22 -8.99
CA GLN A 597 2.80 -22.95 -9.01
C GLN A 597 2.92 -24.47 -8.80
N ARG A 598 4.12 -24.99 -8.45
CA ARG A 598 4.29 -26.41 -8.10
C ARG A 598 3.31 -26.83 -6.99
N ALA A 599 2.71 -28.01 -7.16
CA ALA A 599 1.74 -28.55 -6.21
C ALA A 599 2.44 -28.97 -4.90
N LYS A 600 1.82 -28.63 -3.77
CA LYS A 600 2.21 -29.14 -2.45
C LYS A 600 2.02 -30.66 -2.42
N ARG A 601 3.08 -31.40 -2.10
CA ARG A 601 3.03 -32.85 -1.89
C ARG A 601 2.50 -33.12 -0.48
N ARG A 602 1.46 -33.94 -0.36
CA ARG A 602 0.84 -34.37 0.91
C ARG A 602 1.28 -35.81 1.26
#